data_AF-A0A7Y4KW62-F1
#
_entry.id   AF-A0A7Y4KW62-F1
#
_cell.length_a   1.000
_cell.length_b   1.000
_cell.length_c   1.000
_cell.angle_alpha   90.00
_cell.angle_beta   90.00
_cell.angle_gamma   90.00
#
_symmetry.space_group_name_H-M   'P 1'
#
loop_
_entity.id
_entity.type
_entity.pdbx_description
1 polymer ?
#
loop_
_entity_poly.entity_id
_entity_poly.type
_entity_poly.pdbx_seq_one_letter_code
_entity_poly.pdbx_strand_id
1 'polypeptide(L)'
;MQSFLPYPDFAATAAVSRSAQPGRRWGADTCRTTMLADLRTARDIGVPRNQAELTRAGATPPWLGDDAVHRSHRSALLRKDPGYYAQYFDEPADLPYVWPASDRSVGGEAGE
;
A
#
# COMPACT_ATOMS: atom_id res chain seq x y z
N MET A 1 -13.37 -2.32 8.75
CA MET A 1 -12.89 -3.48 7.97
C MET A 1 -12.14 -2.93 6.77
N GLN A 2 -10.82 -3.12 6.75
CA GLN A 2 -9.90 -2.62 5.72
C GLN A 2 -10.18 -3.29 4.37
N SER A 3 -10.39 -2.50 3.32
CA SER A 3 -10.26 -2.99 1.94
C SER A 3 -9.12 -2.30 1.19
N PHE A 4 -9.16 -1.16 0.50
CA PHE A 4 -8.09 -0.69 -0.44
C PHE A 4 -7.72 -1.66 -1.60
N LEU A 5 -7.67 -2.98 -1.37
CA LEU A 5 -7.61 -4.07 -2.34
C LEU A 5 -8.63 -5.15 -1.92
N PRO A 6 -9.01 -6.11 -2.79
CA PRO A 6 -9.95 -7.19 -2.42
C PRO A 6 -9.45 -8.14 -1.32
N TYR A 7 -8.24 -7.92 -0.78
CA TYR A 7 -7.63 -8.76 0.24
C TYR A 7 -7.44 -7.98 1.55
N PRO A 8 -7.82 -8.56 2.70
CA PRO A 8 -7.91 -7.85 3.98
C PRO A 8 -6.55 -7.51 4.60
N ASP A 9 -5.46 -8.13 4.11
CA ASP A 9 -4.10 -7.84 4.55
C ASP A 9 -3.05 -8.06 3.43
N PHE A 10 -1.86 -7.53 3.67
CA PHE A 10 -0.74 -7.58 2.72
C PHE A 10 -0.19 -9.00 2.48
N ALA A 11 -0.28 -9.89 3.47
CA ALA A 11 0.15 -11.27 3.34
C ALA A 11 -0.81 -12.06 2.42
N ALA A 12 -2.12 -11.79 2.51
CA ALA A 12 -3.12 -12.31 1.59
C ALA A 12 -2.90 -11.80 0.15
N THR A 13 -2.55 -10.52 -0.01
CA THR A 13 -2.12 -9.96 -1.31
C THR A 13 -0.89 -10.69 -1.87
N ALA A 14 0.13 -10.95 -1.03
CA ALA A 14 1.33 -11.66 -1.44
C ALA A 14 1.07 -13.14 -1.80
N ALA A 15 0.02 -13.76 -1.28
CA ALA A 15 -0.40 -15.10 -1.67
C ALA A 15 -1.03 -15.11 -3.08
N VAL A 16 -1.77 -14.08 -3.44
CA VAL A 16 -2.42 -13.95 -4.76
C VAL A 16 -1.40 -13.77 -5.89
N SER A 17 -0.30 -13.06 -5.65
CA SER A 17 0.82 -13.01 -6.61
C SER A 17 1.46 -14.37 -6.87
N ARG A 18 1.26 -15.36 -5.97
CA ARG A 18 1.79 -16.72 -6.13
C ARG A 18 0.81 -17.67 -6.83
N SER A 19 -0.49 -17.39 -6.79
CA SER A 19 -1.48 -18.11 -7.59
C SER A 19 -1.47 -17.59 -9.03
N ALA A 20 -0.69 -18.26 -9.88
CA ALA A 20 -0.66 -18.02 -11.32
C ALA A 20 -2.07 -18.20 -11.92
N GLN A 21 -2.61 -17.14 -12.52
CA GLN A 21 -3.67 -17.30 -13.52
C GLN A 21 -3.03 -17.98 -14.74
N PRO A 22 -3.65 -19.02 -15.33
CA PRO A 22 -3.11 -19.67 -16.52
C PRO A 22 -2.93 -18.62 -17.63
N GLY A 23 -1.69 -18.46 -18.11
CA GLY A 23 -1.32 -17.52 -19.17
C GLY A 23 -0.61 -16.23 -18.74
N ARG A 24 -0.52 -15.91 -17.43
CA ARG A 24 0.33 -14.81 -16.92
C ARG A 24 1.36 -15.33 -15.90
N ARG A 25 2.64 -15.28 -16.24
CA ARG A 25 3.74 -15.44 -15.27
C ARG A 25 4.00 -14.07 -14.63
N TRP A 26 3.71 -13.92 -13.35
CA TRP A 26 4.30 -12.83 -12.58
C TRP A 26 5.71 -13.29 -12.15
N GLY A 27 6.70 -12.41 -12.26
CA GLY A 27 8.05 -12.71 -11.82
C GLY A 27 8.13 -12.87 -10.31
N ALA A 28 9.12 -13.62 -9.82
CA ALA A 28 9.45 -13.64 -8.39
C ALA A 28 9.77 -12.22 -7.89
N ASP A 29 9.53 -11.95 -6.62
CA ASP A 29 9.90 -10.70 -5.96
C ASP A 29 11.43 -10.53 -5.98
N THR A 30 11.92 -9.69 -6.89
CA THR A 30 13.35 -9.40 -7.06
C THR A 30 13.84 -8.25 -6.17
N CYS A 31 12.94 -7.50 -5.54
CA CYS A 31 13.29 -6.30 -4.76
C CYS A 31 13.53 -6.60 -3.28
N ARG A 32 13.02 -7.73 -2.76
CA ARG A 32 13.17 -8.10 -1.35
C ARG A 32 14.60 -8.01 -0.83
N THR A 33 15.56 -8.58 -1.57
CA THR A 33 16.95 -8.67 -1.11
C THR A 33 17.59 -7.30 -0.95
N THR A 34 17.38 -6.40 -1.92
CA THR A 34 17.94 -5.05 -1.88
C THR A 34 17.28 -4.20 -0.80
N MET A 35 15.94 -4.25 -0.67
CA MET A 35 15.23 -3.52 0.38
C MET A 35 15.67 -3.92 1.80
N LEU A 36 15.92 -5.20 2.05
CA LEU A 36 16.41 -5.66 3.35
C LEU A 36 17.86 -5.23 3.61
N ALA A 37 18.70 -5.20 2.57
CA ALA A 37 20.07 -4.69 2.68
C ALA A 37 20.09 -3.19 3.00
N ASP A 38 19.24 -2.41 2.33
CA ASP A 38 19.12 -0.96 2.56
C ASP A 38 18.62 -0.64 3.98
N LEU A 39 17.60 -1.37 4.46
CA LEU A 39 17.09 -1.18 5.83
C LEU A 39 18.12 -1.50 6.91
N ARG A 40 18.91 -2.57 6.72
CA ARG A 40 20.03 -2.90 7.61
C ARG A 40 21.07 -1.80 7.60
N THR A 41 21.47 -1.36 6.40
CA THR A 41 22.56 -0.40 6.23
C THR A 41 22.19 0.98 6.77
N ALA A 42 20.99 1.48 6.42
CA ALA A 42 20.60 2.84 6.75
C ALA A 42 20.04 3.00 8.16
N ARG A 43 19.40 1.97 8.71
CA ARG A 43 18.59 2.08 9.95
C ARG A 43 18.85 0.98 10.97
N ASP A 44 19.80 0.08 10.73
CA ASP A 44 20.08 -1.10 11.56
C ASP A 44 18.86 -2.01 11.78
N ILE A 45 17.98 -2.09 10.76
CA ILE A 45 16.77 -2.92 10.83
C ILE A 45 17.05 -4.27 10.15
N GLY A 46 17.33 -5.29 10.98
CA GLY A 46 17.60 -6.66 10.53
C GLY A 46 16.38 -7.41 9.99
N VAL A 47 15.22 -7.18 10.61
CA VAL A 47 13.91 -7.75 10.27
C VAL A 47 12.86 -6.65 10.39
N PRO A 48 12.16 -6.27 9.30
CA PRO A 48 11.09 -5.28 9.37
C PRO A 48 9.91 -5.80 10.21
N ARG A 49 9.32 -4.91 11.01
CA ARG A 49 8.08 -5.19 11.74
C ARG A 49 6.94 -5.51 10.78
N ASN A 50 6.09 -6.45 11.17
CA ASN A 50 4.86 -6.72 10.43
C ASN A 50 3.79 -5.65 10.75
N GLN A 51 2.70 -5.68 9.99
CA GLN A 51 1.60 -4.71 10.13
C GLN A 51 0.97 -4.73 11.53
N ALA A 52 0.79 -5.90 12.16
CA ALA A 52 0.19 -6.00 13.49
C ALA A 52 1.09 -5.39 14.57
N GLU A 53 2.41 -5.53 14.44
CA GLU A 53 3.39 -4.88 15.31
C GLU A 53 3.39 -3.35 15.13
N LEU A 54 3.34 -2.85 13.89
CA LEU A 54 3.23 -1.41 13.61
C LEU A 54 1.94 -0.82 14.18
N THR A 55 0.82 -1.52 14.01
CA THR A 55 -0.50 -1.11 14.51
C THR A 55 -0.50 -1.02 16.03
N ARG A 56 0.01 -2.05 16.73
CA ARG A 56 0.13 -2.05 18.20
C ARG A 56 1.05 -0.93 18.70
N ALA A 57 2.06 -0.56 17.93
CA ALA A 57 2.98 0.52 18.25
C ALA A 57 2.46 1.93 17.85
N GLY A 58 1.26 2.05 17.28
CA GLY A 58 0.75 3.33 16.76
C GLY A 58 1.60 3.92 15.62
N ALA A 59 2.39 3.08 14.94
CA ALA A 59 3.37 3.47 13.93
C ALA A 59 2.85 3.21 12.50
N THR A 60 1.53 3.19 12.32
CA THR A 60 0.89 3.07 11.01
C THR A 60 0.71 4.45 10.38
N PRO A 61 0.85 4.57 9.06
CA PRO A 61 0.67 5.85 8.40
C PRO A 61 -0.78 6.36 8.55
N PRO A 62 -1.00 7.68 8.54
CA PRO A 62 -2.29 8.30 8.88
C PRO A 62 -3.39 8.00 7.86
N TRP A 63 -3.01 7.67 6.63
CA TRP A 63 -3.93 7.33 5.55
C TRP A 63 -4.45 5.89 5.64
N LEU A 64 -3.85 5.04 6.47
CA LEU A 64 -4.26 3.64 6.57
C LEU A 64 -5.61 3.56 7.27
N GLY A 65 -6.67 3.29 6.51
CA GLY A 65 -8.05 3.27 7.01
C GLY A 65 -8.84 4.53 6.67
N ASP A 66 -8.25 5.52 6.00
CA ASP A 66 -8.94 6.72 5.53
C ASP A 66 -9.78 6.40 4.27
N ASP A 67 -11.10 6.44 4.41
CA ASP A 67 -12.04 6.16 3.33
C ASP A 67 -11.94 7.15 2.17
N ALA A 68 -11.63 8.43 2.42
CA ALA A 68 -11.50 9.41 1.35
C ALA A 68 -10.32 9.07 0.44
N VAL A 69 -9.18 8.72 1.03
CA VAL A 69 -8.00 8.24 0.30
C VAL A 69 -8.34 6.95 -0.45
N HIS A 70 -8.94 5.97 0.22
CA HIS A 70 -9.20 4.67 -0.40
C HIS A 70 -10.18 4.77 -1.58
N ARG A 71 -11.27 5.52 -1.44
CA ARG A 71 -12.28 5.69 -2.50
C ARG A 71 -11.72 6.44 -3.70
N SER A 72 -10.92 7.49 -3.48
CA SER A 72 -10.32 8.24 -4.60
C SER A 72 -9.38 7.36 -5.43
N HIS A 73 -8.67 6.44 -4.78
CA HIS A 73 -7.75 5.52 -5.46
C HIS A 73 -8.49 4.43 -6.24
N ARG A 74 -9.56 3.86 -5.68
CA ARG A 74 -10.42 2.91 -6.41
C ARG A 74 -11.09 3.55 -7.62
N SER A 75 -11.61 4.77 -7.46
CA SER A 75 -12.12 5.57 -8.57
C SER A 75 -11.06 5.77 -9.66
N ALA A 76 -9.81 6.06 -9.29
CA ALA A 76 -8.71 6.19 -10.24
C ALA A 76 -8.37 4.87 -10.95
N LEU A 77 -8.47 3.72 -10.28
CA LEU A 77 -8.31 2.40 -10.91
C LEU A 77 -9.44 2.11 -11.90
N LEU A 78 -10.69 2.39 -11.52
CA LEU A 78 -11.85 2.27 -12.41
C LEU A 78 -11.71 3.16 -13.65
N ARG A 79 -11.18 4.38 -13.51
CA ARG A 79 -10.86 5.23 -14.65
C ARG A 79 -9.74 4.68 -15.53
N LYS A 80 -8.77 3.97 -14.94
CA LYS A 80 -7.62 3.39 -15.65
C LYS A 80 -8.00 2.19 -16.51
N ASP A 81 -8.84 1.30 -15.99
CA ASP A 81 -9.35 0.13 -16.72
C ASP A 81 -10.70 -0.31 -16.13
N PRO A 82 -11.82 0.26 -16.61
CA PRO A 82 -13.14 -0.04 -16.06
C PRO A 82 -13.49 -1.53 -16.19
N GLY A 83 -13.13 -2.17 -17.31
CA GLY A 83 -13.48 -3.56 -17.59
C GLY A 83 -12.83 -4.53 -16.61
N TYR A 84 -11.58 -4.26 -16.21
CA TYR A 84 -10.91 -5.08 -15.20
C TYR A 84 -11.35 -4.72 -13.78
N TYR A 85 -11.42 -3.44 -13.41
CA TYR A 85 -11.59 -3.05 -12.01
C TYR A 85 -13.04 -3.03 -11.51
N ALA A 86 -14.05 -2.97 -12.41
CA ALA A 86 -15.46 -2.97 -12.02
C ALA A 86 -15.91 -4.26 -11.31
N GLN A 87 -15.13 -5.35 -11.40
CA GLN A 87 -15.41 -6.58 -10.65
C GLN A 87 -15.05 -6.47 -9.15
N TYR A 88 -14.25 -5.49 -8.76
CA TYR A 88 -13.76 -5.32 -7.38
C TYR A 88 -14.37 -4.10 -6.68
N PHE A 89 -14.82 -3.10 -7.44
CA PHE A 89 -15.13 -1.76 -6.95
C PHE A 89 -16.39 -1.23 -7.64
N ASP A 90 -17.24 -0.53 -6.88
CA ASP A 90 -18.49 0.06 -7.33
C ASP A 90 -18.52 1.59 -7.20
N GLU A 91 -17.39 2.22 -6.84
CA GLU A 91 -17.29 3.67 -6.76
C GLU A 91 -17.46 4.36 -8.13
N PRO A 92 -17.94 5.63 -8.17
CA PRO A 92 -17.90 6.43 -9.38
C PRO A 92 -16.46 6.60 -9.90
N ALA A 93 -16.24 6.55 -11.22
CA ALA A 93 -14.91 6.61 -11.84
C ALA A 93 -14.36 8.06 -12.02
N ASP A 94 -15.01 9.05 -11.41
CA ASP A 94 -14.73 10.48 -11.56
C ASP A 94 -14.48 11.21 -10.23
N LEU A 95 -14.28 10.47 -9.12
CA LEU A 95 -13.99 11.09 -7.83
C LEU A 95 -12.67 11.90 -7.87
N PRO A 96 -12.60 13.06 -7.20
CA PRO A 96 -11.36 13.81 -7.03
C PRO A 96 -10.26 12.96 -6.39
N TYR A 97 -9.04 13.04 -6.93
CA TYR A 97 -7.91 12.28 -6.40
C TYR A 97 -7.37 12.91 -5.12
N VAL A 98 -7.35 12.14 -4.03
CA VAL A 98 -6.84 12.57 -2.73
C VAL A 98 -5.49 11.93 -2.48
N TRP A 99 -4.49 12.76 -2.14
CA TRP A 99 -3.21 12.30 -1.64
C TRP A 99 -3.05 12.72 -0.18
N PRO A 100 -2.74 11.80 0.74
CA PRO A 100 -2.66 12.11 2.16
C PRO A 100 -1.42 12.95 2.49
N ALA A 101 -1.56 13.82 3.50
CA ALA A 101 -0.43 14.51 4.10
C ALA A 101 0.50 13.51 4.81
N SER A 102 1.79 13.82 4.85
CA SER A 102 2.74 13.07 5.69
C SER A 102 2.57 13.47 7.16
N ASP A 103 2.50 12.49 8.04
CA ASP A 103 2.53 12.65 9.50
C ASP A 103 3.94 12.90 10.06
N ARG A 104 4.97 12.67 9.23
CA ARG A 104 6.34 13.02 9.55
C ARG A 104 6.47 14.53 9.55
N SER A 105 6.77 15.12 10.71
CA SER A 105 7.26 16.49 10.79
C SER A 105 8.51 16.60 9.92
N VAL A 106 8.45 17.44 8.88
CA VAL A 106 9.65 17.90 8.19
C VAL A 106 10.46 18.63 9.27
N GLY A 107 11.66 18.14 9.61
CA GLY A 107 12.49 18.76 10.63
C GLY A 107 12.72 20.23 10.30
N GLY A 108 11.99 21.12 10.97
CA GLY A 108 12.14 22.56 10.85
C GLY A 108 13.27 23.01 11.75
N GLU A 109 14.50 22.95 11.26
CA GLU A 109 15.59 23.80 11.74
C GLU A 109 15.78 24.89 10.68
N ALA A 110 14.87 25.86 10.66
CA ALA A 110 15.17 27.17 10.08
C ALA A 110 15.83 27.98 11.20
N GLY A 111 17.15 27.80 11.35
CA GLY A 111 18.01 28.64 12.17
C GLY A 111 18.52 29.81 11.34
N GLU A 112 18.03 30.99 11.73
CA GLU A 112 18.54 32.38 11.58
C GLU A 112 19.28 32.80 10.29
#